data_AF-A0A1H9YUP6-F1
#
_entry.id   AF-A0A1H9YUP6-F1
#
_cell.length_a   1.000
_cell.length_b   1.000
_cell.length_c   1.000
_cell.angle_alpha   90.00
_cell.angle_beta   90.00
_cell.angle_gamma   90.00
#
_symmetry.space_group_name_H-M   'P 1'
#
loop_
_entity.id
_entity.type
_entity.pdbx_description
1 polymer ?
#
loop_
_entity_poly.entity_id
_entity_poly.type
_entity_poly.pdbx_seq_one_letter_code
_entity_poly.pdbx_strand_id
1 'polypeptide(L)'
;MDCNKDLISRLKKIEGQIRGIQKMMEDERYCVDILTQIAAVRSAITKVGILVLEKHTKGCISEAIKNDEQEEKIAELMQVLSKFLK
;
A
#
# COMPACT_ATOMS: atom_id res chain seq x y z
N MET A 1 5.08 16.58 -9.81
CA MET A 1 5.12 16.35 -8.35
C MET A 1 3.72 16.11 -7.77
N ASP A 2 2.93 15.21 -8.37
CA ASP A 2 1.49 15.01 -8.05
C ASP A 2 1.17 13.63 -7.45
N CYS A 3 2.02 12.63 -7.73
CA CYS A 3 1.83 11.24 -7.30
C CYS A 3 1.82 11.05 -5.76
N ASN A 4 2.57 11.86 -5.00
CA ASN A 4 2.54 11.77 -3.54
C ASN A 4 1.22 12.30 -2.94
N LYS A 5 0.55 13.26 -3.58
CA LYS A 5 -0.71 13.81 -3.07
C LYS A 5 -1.86 12.79 -3.17
N ASP A 6 -1.93 12.03 -4.26
CA ASP A 6 -2.94 10.96 -4.41
C ASP A 6 -2.74 9.84 -3.38
N LEU A 7 -1.50 9.37 -3.21
CA LEU A 7 -1.19 8.34 -2.21
C LEU A 7 -1.53 8.80 -0.78
N ILE A 8 -1.19 10.04 -0.44
CA ILE A 8 -1.57 10.63 0.86
C ILE A 8 -3.09 10.71 1.01
N SER A 9 -3.82 11.09 -0.04
CA SER A 9 -5.29 11.13 -0.02
C SER A 9 -5.90 9.75 0.22
N ARG A 10 -5.33 8.69 -0.38
CA ARG A 10 -5.76 7.30 -0.14
C ARG A 10 -5.49 6.87 1.30
N LEU A 11 -4.31 7.20 1.85
CA LEU A 11 -3.97 6.92 3.24
C LEU A 11 -4.93 7.63 4.21
N LYS A 12 -5.28 8.89 3.96
CA LYS A 12 -6.29 9.62 4.75
C LYS A 12 -7.67 8.95 4.71
N LYS A 13 -8.08 8.39 3.58
CA LYS A 13 -9.33 7.63 3.48
C LYS A 13 -9.26 6.34 4.31
N ILE A 14 -8.16 5.62 4.24
CA ILE A 14 -7.91 4.41 5.04
C ILE A 14 -7.96 4.73 6.54
N GLU A 15 -7.34 5.84 6.96
CA GLU A 15 -7.39 6.33 8.33
C GLU A 15 -8.83 6.58 8.81
N GLY A 16 -9.67 7.18 7.95
CA GLY A 16 -11.10 7.35 8.22
C GLY A 16 -11.86 6.03 8.34
N GLN A 17 -11.53 5.03 7.53
CA GLN A 17 -12.12 3.69 7.63
C GLN A 17 -11.73 2.99 8.94
N ILE A 18 -10.46 3.11 9.37
CA ILE A 18 -10.00 2.57 10.66
C ILE A 18 -10.77 3.21 11.82
N ARG A 19 -10.92 4.54 11.80
CA ARG A 19 -11.76 5.25 12.79
C ARG A 19 -13.22 4.78 12.76
N GLY A 20 -13.76 4.51 11.57
CA GLY A 20 -15.09 3.93 11.41
C GLY A 20 -15.21 2.56 12.07
N ILE A 21 -14.22 1.68 11.88
CA ILE A 21 -14.18 0.35 12.51
C ILE A 21 -14.14 0.46 14.04
N GLN A 22 -13.31 1.36 14.59
CA GLN A 22 -13.26 1.60 16.04
C GLN A 22 -14.64 1.95 16.58
N LYS A 23 -15.34 2.88 15.93
CA LYS A 23 -16.70 3.25 16.31
C LYS A 23 -17.70 2.09 16.20
N MET A 24 -17.59 1.25 15.16
CA MET A 24 -18.42 0.05 15.03
C MET A 24 -18.21 -0.94 16.20
N MET A 25 -16.99 -1.01 16.75
CA MET A 25 -16.70 -1.83 17.92
C MET A 25 -17.25 -1.22 19.20
N GLU A 26 -17.13 0.10 19.38
CA GLU A 26 -17.73 0.84 20.49
C GLU A 26 -19.27 0.74 20.50
N ASP A 27 -19.87 0.78 19.31
CA ASP A 27 -21.32 0.63 19.09
C ASP A 27 -21.79 -0.86 19.12
N GLU A 28 -20.91 -1.80 19.49
CA GLU A 28 -21.17 -3.26 19.58
C GLU A 28 -21.82 -3.84 18.30
N ARG A 29 -21.41 -3.36 17.12
CA ARG A 29 -21.96 -3.81 15.85
C ARG A 29 -21.63 -5.27 15.56
N TYR A 30 -22.44 -5.86 14.68
CA TYR A 30 -22.32 -7.25 14.29
C TYR A 30 -20.92 -7.58 13.73
N CYS A 31 -20.31 -8.66 14.26
CA CYS A 31 -18.92 -9.00 13.95
C CYS A 31 -18.67 -9.19 12.45
N VAL A 32 -19.64 -9.69 11.69
CA VAL A 32 -19.50 -9.87 10.23
C VAL A 32 -19.37 -8.53 9.51
N ASP A 33 -20.08 -7.48 9.95
CA ASP A 33 -19.96 -6.13 9.39
C ASP A 33 -18.57 -5.56 9.67
N ILE A 34 -18.06 -5.75 10.89
CA ILE A 34 -16.71 -5.32 11.29
C ILE A 34 -15.65 -6.03 10.46
N LEU A 35 -15.75 -7.35 10.31
CA LEU A 35 -14.83 -8.15 9.49
C LEU A 35 -14.86 -7.71 8.02
N THR A 36 -16.03 -7.35 7.50
CA THR A 36 -16.19 -6.81 6.14
C THR A 36 -15.43 -5.49 5.98
N GLN A 37 -15.54 -4.58 6.95
CA GLN A 37 -14.79 -3.31 6.91
C GLN A 37 -13.28 -3.52 7.05
N ILE A 38 -12.84 -4.46 7.91
CA ILE A 38 -11.41 -4.83 8.01
C ILE A 38 -10.89 -5.35 6.66
N ALA A 39 -11.65 -6.20 5.97
CA ALA A 39 -11.28 -6.71 4.65
C ALA A 39 -11.18 -5.57 3.60
N ALA A 40 -12.07 -4.58 3.69
CA ALA A 40 -12.02 -3.39 2.83
C ALA A 40 -10.75 -2.55 3.10
N VAL A 41 -10.40 -2.32 4.36
CA VAL A 41 -9.17 -1.62 4.76
C VAL A 41 -7.92 -2.37 4.27
N ARG A 42 -7.87 -3.70 4.47
CA ARG A 42 -6.76 -4.53 3.99
C ARG A 42 -6.57 -4.36 2.49
N SER A 43 -7.66 -4.46 1.71
CA SER A 43 -7.62 -4.31 0.26
C SER A 43 -7.15 -2.91 -0.18
N ALA A 44 -7.58 -1.87 0.54
CA ALA A 44 -7.17 -0.50 0.26
C ALA A 44 -5.66 -0.27 0.53
N ILE A 45 -5.14 -0.81 1.65
CA ILE A 45 -3.71 -0.74 1.99
C ILE A 45 -2.88 -1.49 0.96
N THR A 46 -3.28 -2.71 0.57
CA THR A 46 -2.59 -3.49 -0.48
C THR A 46 -2.51 -2.68 -1.77
N LYS A 47 -3.59 -2.01 -2.17
CA LYS A 47 -3.59 -1.17 -3.38
C LYS A 47 -2.61 0.01 -3.28
N VAL A 48 -2.53 0.67 -2.12
CA VAL A 48 -1.55 1.75 -1.91
C VAL A 48 -0.12 1.23 -2.03
N GLY A 49 0.19 0.08 -1.41
CA GLY A 49 1.53 -0.51 -1.48
C GLY A 49 1.94 -0.93 -2.90
N ILE A 50 1.01 -1.49 -3.69
CA ILE A 50 1.25 -1.79 -5.12
C ILE A 50 1.59 -0.51 -5.89
N LEU A 51 0.87 0.59 -5.68
CA LEU A 51 1.14 1.86 -6.37
C LEU A 51 2.51 2.44 -5.99
N VAL A 52 2.92 2.32 -4.73
CA VAL A 52 4.26 2.72 -4.27
C VAL A 52 5.34 1.86 -4.94
N LEU A 53 5.12 0.55 -5.00
CA LEU A 53 6.03 -0.39 -5.66
C LEU A 53 6.16 -0.10 -7.16
N GLU A 54 5.04 0.14 -7.86
CA GLU A 54 5.02 0.48 -9.29
C GLU A 54 5.85 1.74 -9.57
N LYS A 55 5.71 2.76 -8.71
CA LYS A 55 6.48 4.00 -8.80
C LYS A 55 7.97 3.76 -8.58
N HIS A 56 8.32 3.00 -7.55
CA HIS A 56 9.71 2.65 -7.27
C HIS A 56 10.34 1.87 -8.44
N THR A 57 9.62 0.88 -8.95
CA THR A 57 10.06 0.04 -10.08
C THR A 57 10.30 0.86 -11.34
N LYS A 58 9.36 1.73 -11.74
CA LYS A 58 9.50 2.59 -12.94
C LYS A 58 10.67 3.57 -12.84
N GLY A 59 10.93 4.10 -11.65
CA GLY A 59 12.05 5.02 -11.41
C GLY A 59 13.40 4.29 -11.34
N CYS A 60 13.54 3.34 -10.41
CA CYS A 60 14.82 2.68 -10.14
C CYS A 60 15.31 1.81 -11.31
N ILE A 61 14.43 1.08 -12.01
CA ILE A 61 14.89 0.24 -13.12
C ILE A 61 15.36 1.10 -14.30
N SER A 62 14.67 2.21 -14.59
CA SER A 62 15.06 3.11 -15.69
C SER A 62 16.41 3.79 -15.45
N GLU A 63 16.75 4.06 -14.19
CA GLU A 63 18.05 4.60 -13.79
C GLU A 63 19.12 3.51 -13.71
N ALA A 64 18.80 2.34 -13.18
CA ALA A 64 19.73 1.22 -13.04
C ALA A 64 20.23 0.70 -14.40
N ILE A 65 19.38 0.70 -15.43
CA ILE A 65 19.79 0.33 -16.80
C ILE A 65 20.82 1.33 -17.35
N LYS A 66 20.72 2.62 -17.01
CA LYS A 66 21.66 3.65 -17.48
C LYS A 66 23.02 3.58 -16.78
N ASN A 67 23.06 3.02 -15.57
CA ASN A 67 24.25 2.97 -14.72
C ASN A 67 24.88 1.56 -14.64
N ASP A 68 24.38 0.59 -15.41
CA ASP A 68 24.78 -0.84 -15.33
C ASP A 68 24.59 -1.49 -13.94
N GLU A 69 23.69 -0.95 -13.11
CA GLU A 69 23.36 -1.42 -11.74
C GLU A 69 22.09 -2.31 -11.70
N GLN A 70 21.65 -2.78 -12.86
CA GLN A 70 20.37 -3.46 -13.06
C GLN A 70 20.20 -4.71 -12.16
N GLU A 71 21.22 -5.56 -12.03
CA GLU A 71 21.13 -6.78 -11.21
C GLU A 71 20.92 -6.49 -9.72
N GLU A 72 21.67 -5.54 -9.16
CA GLU A 72 21.58 -5.15 -7.75
C GLU A 72 20.21 -4.54 -7.44
N LYS A 73 19.74 -3.64 -8.30
CA LYS A 73 18.45 -2.95 -8.12
C LYS A 73 17.25 -3.89 -8.29
N ILE A 74 17.35 -4.90 -9.16
CA ILE A 74 16.33 -5.95 -9.27
C ILE A 74 16.33 -6.82 -8.00
N ALA A 75 17.49 -7.17 -7.45
CA ALA A 75 17.57 -7.94 -6.22
C ALA A 75 16.96 -7.18 -5.02
N GLU A 76 17.23 -5.88 -4.90
CA GLU A 76 16.62 -4.99 -3.89
C GLU A 76 15.09 -4.96 -4.03
N LEU A 77 14.59 -4.79 -5.26
CA LEU A 77 13.17 -4.80 -5.56
C LEU A 77 12.49 -6.12 -5.16
N MET A 78 13.13 -7.26 -5.47
CA MET A 78 12.61 -8.59 -5.11
C MET A 78 12.54 -8.80 -3.59
N GLN A 79 13.49 -8.26 -2.82
CA GLN A 79 13.41 -8.29 -1.37
C GLN A 79 12.22 -7.48 -0.82
N VAL A 80 11.98 -6.29 -1.37
CA VAL A 80 10.84 -5.45 -0.97
C VAL A 80 9.51 -6.12 -1.33
N LEU A 81 9.41 -6.70 -2.53
CA LEU A 81 8.25 -7.46 -2.98
C LEU A 81 7.94 -8.66 -2.06
N SER A 82 8.96 -9.44 -1.70
CA SER A 82 8.81 -10.58 -0.78
C SER A 82 8.26 -10.16 0.58
N LYS A 83 8.70 -9.02 1.12
CA LYS A 83 8.17 -8.47 2.38
C LYS A 83 6.73 -7.98 2.25
N PHE A 84 6.35 -7.48 1.07
CA PHE A 84 5.02 -6.92 0.82
C PHE A 84 3.94 -7.98 0.54
N LEU A 85 4.33 -9.13 -0.01
CA LEU A 85 3.42 -10.24 -0.33
C LEU A 85 3.22 -11.23 0.83
N LYS A 86 4.02 -11.13 1.88
CA LYS A 86 3.82 -11.87 3.14
C LYS A 86 2.71 -11.22 3.97
#